data_AF-A0ABD4S5A4-F1
#
_entry.id   AF-A0ABD4S5A4-F1
#
_cell.length_a   1.000
_cell.length_b   1.000
_cell.length_c   1.000
_cell.angle_alpha   90.00
_cell.angle_beta   90.00
_cell.angle_gamma   90.00
#
_symmetry.space_group_name_H-M   'P 1'
#
loop_
_entity.id
_entity.type
_entity.pdbx_description
1 polymer ?
#
loop_
_entity_poly.entity_id
_entity_poly.type
_entity_poly.pdbx_seq_one_letter_code
_entity_poly.pdbx_strand_id
1 'polypeptide(L)'
;MDLNLDKLNELSKEELLLMLVDATVEYTNISRVALLNKDYLKAHSELVRVQNIFTELMTTLDQNVGQWAKDMYKVYEFIKAELIRADVNKDIKIIDDILPIVEQIRDTWHEVYSKLEV
;
A
#
# COMPACT_ATOMS: atom_id res chain seq x y z
N MET A 1 4.83 8.34 -9.21
CA MET A 1 4.00 9.56 -9.19
C MET A 1 4.84 10.82 -8.95
N ASP A 2 5.01 11.70 -9.94
CA ASP A 2 5.58 13.05 -9.71
C ASP A 2 4.45 14.00 -9.32
N LEU A 3 4.18 14.11 -8.02
CA LEU A 3 3.18 15.04 -7.49
C LEU A 3 3.84 16.36 -7.15
N ASN A 4 3.25 17.46 -7.61
CA ASN A 4 3.61 18.79 -7.12
C ASN A 4 3.14 18.92 -5.65
N LEU A 5 4.06 19.26 -4.74
CA LEU A 5 3.77 19.52 -3.31
C LEU A 5 2.63 20.51 -3.09
N ASP A 6 2.48 21.50 -3.98
CA ASP A 6 1.41 22.49 -3.86
C ASP A 6 0.02 21.86 -4.03
N LYS A 7 -0.11 20.88 -4.93
CA LYS A 7 -1.36 20.15 -5.16
C LYS A 7 -1.71 19.21 -4.02
N LEU A 8 -0.70 18.68 -3.31
CA LEU A 8 -0.92 17.81 -2.14
C LEU A 8 -1.63 18.55 -1.00
N ASN A 9 -1.33 19.83 -0.81
CA ASN A 9 -1.93 20.64 0.26
C ASN A 9 -3.41 20.99 0.00
N GLU A 10 -3.89 20.84 -1.23
CA GLU A 10 -5.28 21.13 -1.62
C GLU A 10 -6.22 19.93 -1.42
N LEU A 11 -5.66 18.73 -1.17
CA LEU A 11 -6.42 17.50 -1.05
C LEU A 11 -6.98 17.29 0.37
N SER A 12 -8.19 16.73 0.42
CA SER A 12 -8.78 16.20 1.63
C SER A 12 -7.98 15.00 2.18
N LYS A 13 -8.26 14.63 3.44
CA LYS A 13 -7.60 13.48 4.07
C LYS A 13 -7.97 12.17 3.36
N GLU A 14 -9.19 12.11 2.86
CA GLU A 14 -9.75 10.99 2.12
C GLU A 14 -9.06 10.85 0.76
N GLU A 15 -8.87 11.94 0.02
CA GLU A 15 -8.13 11.93 -1.25
C GLU A 15 -6.66 11.54 -1.05
N LEU A 16 -6.01 12.04 0.01
CA LEU A 16 -4.64 11.61 0.37
C LEU A 16 -4.57 10.11 0.67
N LEU A 17 -5.56 9.57 1.39
CA LEU A 17 -5.65 8.14 1.66
C LEU A 17 -5.79 7.33 0.36
N LEU A 18 -6.67 7.75 -0.55
CA LEU A 18 -6.85 7.09 -1.85
C LEU A 18 -5.55 7.08 -2.67
N MET A 19 -4.85 8.21 -2.70
CA MET A 19 -3.55 8.29 -3.37
C MET A 19 -2.50 7.36 -2.77
N LEU A 20 -2.46 7.22 -1.45
CA LEU A 20 -1.55 6.29 -0.79
C LEU A 20 -1.86 4.84 -1.18
N VAL A 21 -3.13 4.42 -1.12
CA VAL A 21 -3.50 3.04 -1.46
C VAL A 21 -3.35 2.74 -2.96
N ASP A 22 -3.59 3.70 -3.84
CA ASP A 22 -3.29 3.59 -5.28
C ASP A 22 -1.79 3.38 -5.51
N ALA A 23 -0.97 4.19 -4.86
CA ALA A 23 0.48 4.10 -4.94
C ALA A 23 1.00 2.75 -4.41
N THR A 24 0.36 2.13 -3.41
CA THR A 24 0.77 0.79 -2.95
C THR A 24 0.67 -0.25 -4.07
N VAL A 25 -0.38 -0.22 -4.88
CA VAL A 25 -0.55 -1.16 -6.00
C VAL A 25 0.42 -0.84 -7.14
N GLU A 26 0.59 0.45 -7.47
CA GLU A 26 1.54 0.89 -8.50
C GLU A 26 2.96 0.41 -8.17
N TYR A 27 3.46 0.73 -6.97
CA TYR A 27 4.83 0.40 -6.58
C TYR A 27 5.04 -1.10 -6.34
N THR A 28 4.01 -1.84 -5.89
CA THR A 28 4.08 -3.31 -5.82
C THR A 28 4.19 -3.94 -7.21
N ASN A 29 3.47 -3.41 -8.21
CA ASN A 29 3.61 -3.87 -9.60
C ASN A 29 4.98 -3.52 -10.20
N ILE A 30 5.49 -2.31 -9.93
CA ILE A 30 6.82 -1.91 -10.40
C ILE A 30 7.90 -2.82 -9.78
N SER A 31 7.81 -3.12 -8.49
CA SER A 31 8.77 -4.01 -7.83
C SER A 31 8.71 -5.44 -8.38
N ARG A 32 7.51 -5.95 -8.65
CA ARG A 32 7.28 -7.23 -9.32
C ARG A 32 8.00 -7.31 -10.68
N VAL A 33 7.80 -6.31 -11.53
CA VAL A 33 8.47 -6.23 -12.85
C VAL A 33 9.99 -6.09 -12.70
N ALA A 34 10.46 -5.33 -11.72
CA ALA A 34 11.88 -5.21 -11.43
C ALA A 34 12.51 -6.54 -10.99
N LEU A 35 11.83 -7.34 -10.15
CA LEU A 35 12.28 -8.69 -9.79
C LEU A 35 12.37 -9.62 -11.01
N LEU A 36 11.36 -9.61 -11.90
CA LEU A 36 11.40 -10.39 -13.16
C LEU A 36 12.62 -10.05 -14.00
N ASN A 37 12.98 -8.78 -14.05
CA ASN A 37 14.13 -8.27 -14.80
C ASN A 37 15.46 -8.37 -14.03
N LYS A 38 15.45 -8.94 -12.81
CA LYS A 38 16.60 -9.02 -11.90
C LYS A 38 17.21 -7.65 -11.52
N ASP A 39 16.41 -6.59 -11.63
CA ASP A 39 16.76 -5.26 -11.13
C ASP A 39 16.41 -5.17 -9.64
N TYR A 40 17.25 -5.80 -8.81
CA TYR A 40 16.99 -5.94 -7.38
C TYR A 40 17.06 -4.62 -6.60
N LEU A 41 17.86 -3.65 -7.07
CA LEU A 41 17.93 -2.33 -6.45
C LEU A 41 16.62 -1.58 -6.63
N LYS A 42 16.07 -1.59 -7.84
CA LYS A 42 14.76 -0.99 -8.12
C LYS A 42 13.64 -1.72 -7.38
N ALA A 43 13.65 -3.05 -7.39
CA ALA A 43 12.67 -3.83 -6.64
C ALA A 43 12.67 -3.48 -5.15
N HIS A 44 13.86 -3.43 -4.53
CA HIS A 44 14.03 -3.02 -3.13
C HIS A 44 13.50 -1.61 -2.87
N SER A 45 13.89 -0.63 -3.70
CA SER A 45 13.46 0.77 -3.50
C SER A 45 11.95 0.95 -3.54
N GLU A 46 11.26 0.25 -4.46
CA GLU A 46 9.81 0.34 -4.56
C GLU A 46 9.12 -0.46 -3.44
N LEU A 47 9.63 -1.62 -3.04
CA LEU A 47 9.09 -2.37 -1.89
C LEU A 47 9.22 -1.58 -0.59
N VAL A 48 10.35 -0.90 -0.35
CA VAL A 48 10.53 -0.01 0.82
C VAL A 48 9.49 1.12 0.81
N ARG A 49 9.19 1.71 -0.36
CA ARG A 49 8.14 2.73 -0.47
C ARG A 49 6.77 2.19 -0.05
N VAL A 50 6.38 1.01 -0.55
CA VAL A 50 5.11 0.37 -0.16
C VAL A 50 5.08 0.06 1.33
N GLN A 51 6.17 -0.48 1.89
CA GLN A 51 6.29 -0.77 3.33
C GLN A 51 6.16 0.50 4.20
N ASN A 52 6.70 1.62 3.74
CA ASN A 52 6.55 2.92 4.42
C ASN A 52 5.11 3.40 4.38
N ILE A 53 4.41 3.25 3.25
CA ILE A 53 2.98 3.60 3.16
C ILE A 53 2.15 2.76 4.14
N PHE A 54 2.34 1.43 4.18
CA PHE A 54 1.62 0.60 5.16
C PHE A 54 1.96 0.95 6.61
N THR A 55 3.20 1.38 6.88
CA THR A 55 3.60 1.86 8.22
C THR A 55 2.83 3.12 8.60
N GLU A 56 2.67 4.06 7.66
CA GLU A 56 1.88 5.26 7.88
C GLU A 56 0.42 4.90 8.13
N LEU A 57 -0.19 4.09 7.26
CA LEU A 57 -1.58 3.63 7.42
C LEU A 57 -1.83 2.95 8.77
N MET A 58 -0.88 2.13 9.24
CA MET A 58 -0.95 1.49 10.57
C MET A 58 -0.88 2.52 11.71
N THR A 59 -0.04 3.54 11.56
CA THR A 59 0.20 4.56 12.59
C THR A 59 -0.96 5.54 12.70
N THR A 60 -1.61 5.86 11.57
CA THR A 60 -2.73 6.82 11.51
C THR A 60 -4.10 6.19 11.73
N LEU A 61 -4.21 4.86 11.71
CA LEU A 61 -5.48 4.16 11.94
C LEU A 61 -5.90 4.22 13.41
N ASP A 62 -7.01 4.89 13.71
CA ASP A 62 -7.61 4.85 15.05
C ASP A 62 -8.23 3.47 15.31
N GLN A 63 -7.57 2.66 16.14
CA GLN A 63 -8.02 1.31 16.48
C GLN A 63 -9.12 1.28 17.55
N ASN A 64 -9.55 2.43 18.09
CA ASN A 64 -10.60 2.51 19.10
C ASN A 64 -12.02 2.55 18.50
N VAL A 65 -12.14 2.80 17.20
CA VAL A 65 -13.42 2.95 16.50
C VAL A 65 -14.17 1.62 16.25
N GLY A 66 -13.53 0.48 16.56
CA GLY A 66 -14.19 -0.82 16.52
C GLY A 66 -13.28 -2.00 16.16
N GLN A 67 -13.87 -3.19 16.13
CA GLN A 67 -13.16 -4.43 15.81
C GLN A 67 -12.59 -4.42 14.38
N TRP A 68 -13.32 -3.82 13.43
CA TRP A 68 -12.88 -3.71 12.04
C TRP A 68 -11.54 -2.98 11.89
N ALA A 69 -11.28 -1.95 12.70
CA ALA A 69 -10.02 -1.19 12.64
C ALA A 69 -8.84 -2.03 13.16
N LYS A 70 -9.06 -2.82 14.21
CA LYS A 70 -8.04 -3.76 14.71
C LYS A 70 -7.72 -4.86 13.71
N ASP A 71 -8.73 -5.34 12.98
CA ASP A 71 -8.53 -6.36 11.96
C ASP A 71 -7.86 -5.78 10.71
N MET A 72 -8.22 -4.56 10.31
CA MET A 72 -7.53 -3.82 9.24
C MET A 72 -6.05 -3.58 9.59
N TYR A 73 -5.73 -3.20 10.82
CA TYR A 73 -4.35 -3.07 11.28
C TYR A 73 -3.54 -4.36 11.07
N LYS A 74 -4.12 -5.53 11.44
CA LYS A 74 -3.46 -6.84 11.24
C LYS A 74 -3.25 -7.16 9.77
N VAL A 75 -4.18 -6.77 8.90
CA VAL A 75 -4.02 -6.96 7.45
C VAL A 75 -2.86 -6.11 6.93
N TYR A 76 -2.75 -4.85 7.34
CA TYR A 76 -1.63 -3.99 6.97
C TYR A 76 -0.29 -4.53 7.49
N GLU A 77 -0.27 -5.01 8.73
CA GLU A 77 0.91 -5.64 9.35
C GLU A 77 1.34 -6.88 8.56
N PHE A 78 0.40 -7.74 8.19
CA PHE A 78 0.64 -8.94 7.39
C PHE A 78 1.21 -8.60 6.02
N ILE A 79 0.58 -7.66 5.29
CA ILE A 79 1.06 -7.23 3.97
C ILE A 79 2.50 -6.72 4.07
N LYS A 80 2.78 -5.82 5.03
CA LYS A 80 4.12 -5.28 5.23
C LYS A 80 5.14 -6.38 5.52
N ALA A 81 4.81 -7.36 6.35
CA ALA A 81 5.70 -8.47 6.68
C ALA A 81 6.01 -9.36 5.48
N GLU A 82 5.01 -9.68 4.65
CA GLU A 82 5.23 -10.48 3.43
C GLU A 82 6.03 -9.70 2.38
N LEU A 83 5.81 -8.39 2.22
CA LEU A 83 6.63 -7.56 1.32
C LEU A 83 8.10 -7.49 1.77
N ILE A 84 8.37 -7.45 3.07
CA ILE A 84 9.74 -7.57 3.61
C ILE A 84 10.32 -8.94 3.27
N ARG A 85 9.56 -10.02 3.45
CA ARG A 85 10.00 -11.38 3.12
C ARG A 85 10.29 -11.53 1.62
N ALA A 86 9.43 -10.99 0.76
CA ALA A 86 9.62 -10.96 -0.68
C ALA A 86 10.92 -10.24 -1.05
N ASP A 87 11.17 -9.08 -0.44
CA ASP A 87 12.36 -8.28 -0.69
C ASP A 87 13.64 -8.99 -0.24
N VAL A 88 13.69 -9.51 0.98
CA VAL A 88 14.88 -10.21 1.50
C VAL A 88 15.23 -11.43 0.66
N ASN A 89 14.22 -12.21 0.25
CA ASN A 89 14.42 -13.45 -0.48
C ASN A 89 14.44 -13.27 -2.02
N LYS A 90 14.13 -12.07 -2.51
CA LYS A 90 13.88 -11.79 -3.94
C LYS A 90 12.84 -12.75 -4.53
N ASP A 91 11.84 -13.11 -3.73
CA ASP A 91 10.82 -14.08 -4.08
C ASP A 91 9.61 -13.38 -4.70
N ILE A 92 9.50 -13.49 -6.03
CA ILE A 92 8.39 -12.92 -6.78
C ILE A 92 7.06 -13.59 -6.46
N LYS A 93 7.05 -14.87 -6.05
CA LYS A 93 5.80 -15.57 -5.76
C LYS A 93 5.09 -14.94 -4.58
N ILE A 94 5.83 -14.47 -3.58
CA ILE A 94 5.26 -13.74 -2.45
C ILE A 94 4.60 -12.43 -2.93
N ILE A 95 5.21 -11.74 -3.91
CA ILE A 95 4.59 -10.56 -4.53
C ILE A 95 3.31 -10.93 -5.30
N ASP A 96 3.33 -12.01 -6.08
CA ASP A 96 2.16 -12.50 -6.82
C ASP A 96 1.00 -12.85 -5.88
N ASP A 97 1.30 -13.48 -4.73
CA ASP A 97 0.29 -13.89 -3.75
C ASP A 97 -0.26 -12.69 -2.95
N ILE A 98 0.56 -11.68 -2.65
CA ILE A 98 0.15 -10.52 -1.83
C ILE A 98 -0.52 -9.41 -2.65
N LEU A 99 -0.17 -9.26 -3.93
CA LEU A 99 -0.68 -8.18 -4.78
C LEU A 99 -2.21 -8.12 -4.84
N PRO A 100 -2.96 -9.24 -4.98
CA PRO A 100 -4.43 -9.22 -4.94
C PRO A 100 -4.98 -8.69 -3.61
N ILE A 101 -4.28 -8.90 -2.50
CA ILE A 101 -4.68 -8.40 -1.18
C ILE A 101 -4.43 -6.89 -1.10
N VAL A 102 -3.31 -6.40 -1.63
CA VAL A 102 -3.02 -4.96 -1.76
C VAL A 102 -4.08 -4.27 -2.62
N GLU A 103 -4.46 -4.88 -3.74
CA GLU A 103 -5.54 -4.41 -4.61
C GLU A 103 -6.87 -4.35 -3.88
N GLN A 104 -7.22 -5.39 -3.12
CA GLN A 104 -8.45 -5.41 -2.32
C GLN A 104 -8.48 -4.29 -1.26
N ILE A 105 -7.35 -3.98 -0.63
CA ILE A 105 -7.27 -2.84 0.32
C ILE A 105 -7.56 -1.53 -0.38
N ARG A 106 -6.91 -1.27 -1.53
CA ARG A 106 -7.19 -0.07 -2.34
C ARG A 106 -8.67 0.00 -2.69
N ASP A 107 -9.23 -1.08 -3.26
CA ASP A 107 -10.61 -1.11 -3.73
C ASP A 107 -11.60 -0.88 -2.57
N THR A 108 -11.30 -1.40 -1.37
CA THR A 108 -12.10 -1.17 -0.16
C THR A 108 -12.19 0.32 0.20
N TRP A 109 -11.07 1.05 0.16
CA TRP A 109 -11.06 2.47 0.49
C TRP A 109 -11.74 3.33 -0.57
N HIS A 110 -11.58 2.97 -1.85
CA HIS A 110 -12.35 3.61 -2.92
C HIS A 110 -13.86 3.38 -2.76
N GLU A 111 -14.28 2.18 -2.38
CA GLU A 111 -15.70 1.89 -2.12
C GLU A 111 -16.23 2.72 -0.94
N VAL A 112 -15.46 2.81 0.16
CA VAL A 112 -15.81 3.66 1.30
C VAL A 112 -15.97 5.12 0.89
N TYR A 113 -14.99 5.67 0.15
CA TYR A 113 -15.05 7.05 -0.32
C TYR A 113 -16.27 7.30 -1.22
N SER A 114 -16.57 6.39 -2.15
CA SER A 114 -17.73 6.51 -3.04
C SER A 114 -19.07 6.59 -2.30
N LYS A 115 -19.17 6.01 -1.10
CA LYS A 115 -20.37 6.04 -0.25
C LYS A 115 -20.46 7.30 0.63
N LEU A 116 -19.39 8.07 0.77
CA LEU A 116 -19.39 9.34 1.51
C LEU A 116 -19.94 10.51 0.66
N GLU A 117 -19.79 10.43 -0.66
CA GLU A 117 -20.22 11.45 -1.62
C GLU A 117 -21.73 11.35 -2.00
N VAL A 118 -22.50 10.50 -1.32
CA VAL A 118 -23.96 10.30 -1.51
C VAL A 118 -24.72 10.90 -0.34
#